data_AF-A0A4Q2KT82-F1
#
_entry.id   AF-A0A4Q2KT82-F1
#
_cell.length_a   1.000
_cell.length_b   1.000
_cell.length_c   1.000
_cell.angle_alpha   90.00
_cell.angle_beta   90.00
_cell.angle_gamma   90.00
#
_symmetry.space_group_name_H-M   'P 1'
#
loop_
_entity.id
_entity.type
_entity.pdbx_description
1 polymer ?
#
loop_
_entity_poly.entity_id
_entity_poly.type
_entity_poly.pdbx_seq_one_letter_code
_entity_poly.pdbx_strand_id
1 'polypeptide(L)'
;MLGHDLTLSYNGTTVVHEAEIHLEPGRVTALVGPNGSGKSTLLRALARLHQPDAGRVLLAADAEGRAHTMSAGSVGSEPADLVAGGL
;
A
#
# COMPACT_ATOMS: atom_id res chain seq x y z
N MET A 1 13.65 -4.29 -1.76
CA MET A 1 12.27 -4.33 -1.20
C MET A 1 11.31 -4.67 -2.32
N LEU A 2 10.30 -5.48 -2.06
CA LEU A 2 9.33 -5.95 -3.05
C LEU A 2 7.90 -5.70 -2.57
N GLY A 3 7.00 -5.36 -3.48
CA GLY A 3 5.55 -5.34 -3.29
C GLY A 3 4.89 -6.20 -4.36
N HIS A 4 4.03 -7.13 -3.95
CA HIS A 4 3.28 -8.03 -4.85
C HIS A 4 1.78 -7.83 -4.67
N ASP A 5 1.07 -7.74 -5.79
CA ASP A 5 -0.39 -7.66 -5.87
C ASP A 5 -0.99 -6.59 -4.94
N LEU A 6 -0.34 -5.44 -4.80
CA LEU A 6 -0.72 -4.43 -3.80
C LEU A 6 -2.01 -3.71 -4.20
N THR A 7 -3.05 -3.89 -3.42
CA THR A 7 -4.29 -3.12 -3.50
C THR A 7 -4.41 -2.21 -2.28
N LEU A 8 -4.59 -0.91 -2.51
CA LEU A 8 -4.64 0.11 -1.45
C LEU A 8 -5.84 1.03 -1.62
N SER A 9 -6.54 1.27 -0.51
CA SER A 9 -7.67 2.18 -0.43
C SER A 9 -7.36 3.39 0.43
N TYR A 10 -7.84 4.55 -0.02
CA TYR A 10 -7.79 5.79 0.72
C TYR A 10 -9.22 6.30 0.91
N ASN A 11 -9.64 6.47 2.17
CA ASN A 11 -11.00 6.85 2.53
C ASN A 11 -12.08 5.97 1.85
N GLY A 12 -11.89 4.65 1.86
CA GLY A 12 -12.82 3.69 1.27
C GLY A 12 -12.78 3.60 -0.27
N THR A 13 -11.99 4.43 -0.95
CA THR A 13 -11.81 4.36 -2.41
C THR A 13 -10.49 3.67 -2.73
N THR A 14 -10.54 2.59 -3.51
CA THR A 14 -9.33 1.94 -4.01
C THR A 14 -8.61 2.88 -4.99
N VAL A 15 -7.35 3.18 -4.69
CA VAL A 15 -6.51 4.12 -5.46
C VAL A 15 -5.28 3.46 -6.08
N VAL A 16 -4.92 2.28 -5.61
CA VAL A 16 -3.87 1.43 -6.19
C VAL A 16 -4.46 0.04 -6.35
N HIS A 17 -4.29 -0.54 -7.53
CA HIS A 17 -4.85 -1.83 -7.90
C HIS A 17 -3.70 -2.75 -8.32
N GLU A 18 -3.56 -3.90 -7.64
CA GLU A 18 -2.66 -5.00 -8.04
C GLU A 18 -1.25 -4.54 -8.42
N ALA A 19 -0.67 -3.60 -7.66
CA ALA A 19 0.60 -2.99 -8.03
C ALA A 19 1.79 -3.89 -7.70
N GLU A 20 2.68 -4.04 -8.68
CA GLU A 20 3.97 -4.71 -8.57
C GLU A 20 5.08 -3.68 -8.40
N ILE A 21 5.91 -3.85 -7.35
CA ILE A 21 6.97 -2.91 -7.02
C ILE A 21 8.26 -3.64 -6.69
N HIS A 22 9.34 -3.19 -7.31
CA HIS A 22 10.67 -3.60 -6.96
C HIS A 22 11.56 -2.37 -6.72
N LEU A 23 12.02 -2.21 -5.47
CA LEU A 23 13.01 -1.21 -5.10
C LEU A 23 14.35 -1.87 -4.81
N GLU A 24 15.36 -1.46 -5.58
CA GLU A 24 16.73 -1.94 -5.45
C GLU A 24 17.48 -1.17 -4.36
N PRO A 25 18.21 -1.87 -3.46
CA PRO A 25 19.08 -1.20 -2.49
C PRO A 25 20.11 -0.29 -3.17
N GLY A 26 20.35 0.88 -2.60
CA GLY A 26 21.32 1.84 -3.12
C GLY A 26 20.86 2.61 -4.38
N ARG A 27 19.62 2.40 -4.84
CA ARG A 27 19.06 3.11 -5.98
C ARG A 27 18.02 4.13 -5.55
N VAL A 28 18.09 5.32 -6.15
CA VAL A 28 17.02 6.32 -6.03
C VAL A 28 15.94 6.01 -7.05
N THR A 29 14.74 5.69 -6.57
CA THR A 29 13.57 5.43 -7.41
C THR A 29 12.56 6.55 -7.21
N ALA A 30 12.13 7.18 -8.31
CA ALA A 30 11.09 8.20 -8.28
C ALA A 30 9.74 7.60 -8.66
N LEU A 31 8.70 7.94 -7.89
CA LEU A 31 7.32 7.58 -8.19
C LEU A 31 6.59 8.82 -8.74
N VAL A 32 6.14 8.75 -9.98
CA VAL A 32 5.56 9.89 -10.72
C VAL A 32 4.15 9.54 -11.19
N GLY A 33 3.26 10.53 -11.21
CA GLY A 33 1.86 10.37 -11.65
C GLY A 33 0.99 11.57 -11.25
N PRO A 34 -0.23 11.67 -11.77
CA PRO A 34 -1.14 12.79 -11.50
C PRO A 34 -1.57 12.86 -10.02
N ASN A 35 -2.04 14.03 -9.57
CA ASN A 35 -2.58 14.16 -8.21
C ASN A 35 -3.75 13.19 -8.01
N GLY A 36 -3.83 12.58 -6.83
CA GLY A 36 -4.84 11.56 -6.52
C GLY A 36 -4.52 10.14 -7.00
N SER A 37 -3.45 9.91 -7.76
CA SER A 37 -3.10 8.57 -8.29
C SER A 37 -2.60 7.55 -7.26
N GLY A 38 -2.83 7.75 -5.96
CA GLY A 38 -2.42 6.80 -4.92
C GLY A 38 -0.94 6.81 -4.51
N LYS A 39 -0.08 7.69 -5.04
CA LYS A 39 1.37 7.71 -4.74
C LYS A 39 1.70 7.77 -3.25
N SER A 40 1.11 8.72 -2.53
CA SER A 40 1.37 8.87 -1.09
C SER A 40 0.82 7.70 -0.30
N THR A 41 -0.28 7.10 -0.74
CA THR A 41 -0.84 5.86 -0.16
C THR A 41 0.12 4.70 -0.35
N LEU A 42 0.67 4.55 -1.57
CA LEU A 42 1.67 3.55 -1.90
C LEU A 42 2.94 3.72 -1.06
N LEU A 43 3.51 4.93 -1.00
CA LEU A 43 4.70 5.20 -0.19
C LEU A 43 4.46 4.92 1.30
N ARG A 44 3.28 5.25 1.84
CA ARG A 44 2.92 4.90 3.22
C ARG A 44 2.83 3.39 3.43
N ALA A 45 2.28 2.65 2.46
CA ALA A 45 2.21 1.20 2.54
C ALA A 45 3.60 0.56 2.53
N LEU A 46 4.48 1.00 1.63
CA LEU A 46 5.87 0.54 1.58
C LEU A 46 6.65 0.89 2.86
N ALA A 47 6.33 2.03 3.49
CA ALA A 47 6.87 2.43 4.79
C ALA A 47 6.24 1.70 5.99
N ARG A 48 5.31 0.75 5.77
CA ARG A 48 4.52 0.06 6.81
C ARG A 48 3.69 0.99 7.71
N LEU A 49 3.35 2.17 7.19
CA LEU A 49 2.48 3.16 7.86
C LEU A 49 1.02 3.01 7.43
N HIS A 50 0.75 2.20 6.42
CA HIS A 50 -0.58 1.93 5.90
C HIS A 50 -0.65 0.46 5.50
N GLN A 51 -1.66 -0.25 5.98
CA GLN A 51 -1.79 -1.67 5.70
C GLN A 51 -2.48 -1.85 4.34
N PRO A 52 -1.96 -2.71 3.46
CA PRO A 52 -2.62 -2.99 2.20
C PRO A 52 -3.93 -3.77 2.40
N ASP A 53 -4.90 -3.55 1.51
CA ASP A 53 -6.16 -4.30 1.49
C ASP A 53 -5.96 -5.69 0.88
N ALA A 54 -5.04 -5.80 -0.08
CA ALA A 54 -4.61 -7.07 -0.67
C ALA A 54 -3.11 -7.04 -1.01
N GLY A 55 -2.53 -8.23 -1.16
CA GLY A 55 -1.12 -8.38 -1.50
C GLY A 55 -0.18 -8.36 -0.29
N ARG A 56 1.12 -8.18 -0.57
CA ARG A 56 2.17 -8.19 0.46
C ARG A 56 3.37 -7.31 0.10
N VAL A 57 3.99 -6.74 1.12
CA VAL A 57 5.27 -6.04 1.05
C VAL A 57 6.34 -6.88 1.75
N LEU A 58 7.43 -7.15 1.06
CA LEU A 58 8.60 -7.87 1.53
C LEU A 58 9.79 -6.90 1.65
N LEU A 59 10.28 -6.73 2.86
CA LEU A 59 11.50 -5.99 3.14
C LEU A 59 12.66 -6.97 3.22
N ALA A 60 13.81 -6.56 2.69
CA ALA A 60 15.04 -7.30 2.87
C ALA A 60 15.39 -7.38 4.36
N ALA A 61 16.21 -8.36 4.73
CA ALA A 61 16.66 -8.52 6.09
C ALA A 61 17.33 -7.24 6.62
N ASP A 62 17.03 -6.87 7.86
CA ASP A 62 17.76 -5.82 8.57
C ASP A 62 19.21 -6.25 8.88
N ALA A 63 20.00 -5.36 9.51
CA ALA A 63 21.41 -5.62 9.81
C ALA A 63 21.59 -6.85 10.73
N GLU A 64 20.54 -7.22 11.47
CA GLU A 64 20.47 -8.38 12.34
C GLU A 64 19.92 -9.64 11.63
N GLY A 65 19.70 -9.59 10.32
CA GLY A 65 19.26 -10.72 9.50
C GLY A 65 17.75 -10.98 9.53
N ARG A 66 16.93 -10.09 10.10
CA ARG A 66 15.47 -10.30 10.19
C ARG A 66 14.77 -9.78 8.95
N ALA A 67 14.21 -10.69 8.16
CA ALA A 67 13.31 -10.33 7.08
C ALA A 67 11.95 -9.91 7.64
N HIS A 68 11.41 -8.80 7.14
CA HIS A 68 10.11 -8.29 7.57
C HIS A 68 9.09 -8.42 6.43
N THR A 69 7.93 -8.99 6.72
CA THR A 69 6.82 -9.10 5.77
C THR A 69 5.60 -8.40 6.34
N MET A 70 4.93 -7.61 5.51
CA MET A 70 3.60 -7.05 5.81
C MET A 70 2.63 -7.56 4.75
N SER A 71 1.69 -8.40 5.17
CA SER A 71 0.59 -8.85 4.32
C SER A 71 -0.65 -8.00 4.58
N ALA A 72 -1.59 -8.06 3.64
CA ALA A 72 -2.92 -7.55 3.88
C ALA A 72 -3.48 -8.08 5.20
N GLY A 73 -4.00 -7.17 6.02
CA GLY A 73 -4.77 -7.52 7.19
C GLY A 73 -6.19 -7.80 6.74
N SER A 74 -6.81 -8.85 7.26
CA SER A 74 -8.26 -9.05 7.15
C SER A 74 -8.97 -7.95 7.95
N VAL A 75 -8.92 -6.71 7.47
CA VAL A 75 -9.71 -5.61 8.03
C VAL A 75 -11.04 -5.68 7.30
N GLY A 76 -12.05 -6.15 8.02
CA GLY A 76 -13.41 -6.19 7.55
C GLY A 76 -13.80 -4.84 6.96
N SER A 77 -14.44 -4.90 5.80
CA SER A 77 -15.20 -3.81 5.23
C SER A 77 -16.34 -3.46 6.21
N GLU A 78 -16.09 -2.60 7.18
CA GLU A 78 -17.15 -1.79 7.77
C GLU A 78 -17.47 -0.71 6.73
N PRO A 79 -18.64 -0.73 6.09
CA PRO A 79 -19.05 0.31 5.17
C PRO A 79 -19.30 1.57 5.99
N ALA A 80 -18.30 2.45 6.07
CA ALA A 80 -18.47 3.77 6.67
C ALA A 80 -19.41 4.61 5.79
N ASP A 81 -20.69 4.55 6.14
CA ASP A 81 -21.69 5.59 6.01
C ASP A 81 -21.68 6.38 4.70
N LEU A 82 -22.24 5.76 3.66
CA LEU A 82 -22.94 6.48 2.60
C LEU A 82 -24.23 7.08 3.20
N VAL A 83 -24.12 8.15 3.98
CA VAL A 83 -25.27 9.08 4.13
C VAL A 83 -25.35 9.86 2.83
N ALA A 84 -25.95 9.21 1.84
CA ALA A 84 -26.46 9.87 0.66
C ALA A 84 -27.52 10.87 1.13
N GLY A 85 -27.23 12.15 0.93
CA GLY A 85 -28.25 13.19 1.02
C GLY A 85 -29.43 12.83 0.11
N GLY A 86 -30.63 12.92 0.67
CA GLY A 86 -31.86 12.58 -0.03
C GLY A 86 -33.07 13.16 0.69
N LEU A 87 -33.42 14.38 0.25
CA LEU A 87 -34.68 15.14 0.41
C LEU A 87 -34.93 15.80 1.78
#